data_AF-A0A392V1J6-F1
#
_entry.id   AF-A0A392V1J6-F1
#
_cell.length_a   1.000
_cell.length_b   1.000
_cell.length_c   1.000
_cell.angle_alpha   90.00
_cell.angle_beta   90.00
_cell.angle_gamma   90.00
#
_symmetry.space_group_name_H-M   'P 1'
#
loop_
_entity.id
_entity.type
_entity.pdbx_description
1 polymer ?
#
loop_
_entity_poly.entity_id
_entity_poly.type
_entity_poly.pdbx_seq_one_letter_code
_entity_poly.pdbx_strand_id
1 'polypeptide(L)' 'MKFYKEKFLKHDKERFKKYLEDVKAGKTTIAAGALLPHEIIWSLEDGDGGEVAELQWKRIVD' A
#
# COMPACT_ATOMS: atom_id res chain seq x y z
N MET A 1 -1.64 2.81 6.21
CA MET A 1 -2.61 3.02 5.12
C MET A 1 -4.02 2.44 5.35
N LYS A 2 -4.28 1.75 6.47
CA LYS A 2 -5.54 1.01 6.71
C LYS A 2 -6.85 1.79 6.49
N PHE A 3 -6.94 3.04 6.98
CA PHE A 3 -8.20 3.81 6.94
C PHE A 3 -8.26 4.91 5.86
N TYR A 4 -7.13 5.24 5.23
CA TYR A 4 -7.05 6.39 4.33
C TYR A 4 -6.89 6.00 2.86
N LYS A 5 -6.59 4.73 2.56
CA LYS A 5 -6.40 4.23 1.19
C LYS A 5 -7.57 4.58 0.27
N GLU A 6 -8.79 4.25 0.70
CA GLU A 6 -10.00 4.52 -0.09
C GLU A 6 -10.23 6.01 -0.34
N LYS A 7 -9.92 6.86 0.65
CA LYS A 7 -10.03 8.32 0.51
C LYS A 7 -9.05 8.84 -0.53
N PHE A 8 -7.80 8.36 -0.52
CA PHE A 8 -6.82 8.72 -1.54
C PHE A 8 -7.24 8.23 -2.93
N LEU A 9 -7.73 7.01 -3.04
CA LEU A 9 -8.24 6.48 -4.32
C LEU A 9 -9.45 7.26 -4.85
N LYS A 10 -10.32 7.75 -3.97
CA LYS A 10 -11.51 8.52 -4.35
C LYS A 10 -11.19 9.96 -4.76
N HIS A 11 -10.28 10.62 -4.06
CA HIS A 11 -10.03 12.05 -4.23
C HIS A 11 -8.77 12.39 -5.02
N ASP A 12 -7.80 11.46 -5.10
CA ASP A 12 -6.46 11.75 -5.60
C ASP A 12 -5.78 10.49 -6.19
N LYS A 13 -6.52 9.82 -7.06
CA LYS A 13 -6.11 8.54 -7.65
C LYS A 13 -4.79 8.63 -8.42
N GLU A 14 -4.57 9.71 -9.16
CA GLU A 14 -3.38 9.88 -10.00
C GLU A 14 -2.11 10.00 -9.16
N ARG A 15 -2.13 10.86 -8.12
CA ARG A 15 -0.98 11.01 -7.23
C ARG A 15 -0.75 9.77 -6.40
N PHE A 16 -1.82 9.06 -6.02
CA PHE A 16 -1.72 7.79 -5.31
C PHE A 16 -1.05 6.70 -6.17
N LYS A 17 -1.43 6.57 -7.44
CA LYS A 17 -0.74 5.65 -8.37
C LYS A 17 0.74 5.97 -8.52
N LYS A 18 1.06 7.26 -8.73
CA LYS A 18 2.46 7.71 -8.83
C LYS A 18 3.27 7.39 -7.57
N TYR A 19 2.66 7.57 -6.40
CA TYR A 19 3.28 7.17 -5.13
C TYR A 19 3.61 5.67 -5.10
N LEU A 20 2.68 4.79 -5.52
CA LEU A 20 2.93 3.35 -5.57
C LEU A 20 4.06 2.98 -6.55
N GLU A 21 4.13 3.65 -7.70
CA GLU A 21 5.25 3.49 -8.65
C GLU A 21 6.59 3.93 -8.04
N ASP A 22 6.62 5.06 -7.35
CA ASP A 22 7.83 5.55 -6.69
C ASP A 22 8.27 4.62 -5.53
N VAL A 23 7.32 3.97 -4.84
CA VAL A 23 7.61 2.91 -3.86
C VAL A 23 8.20 1.67 -4.54
N LYS A 24 7.62 1.22 -5.67
CA LYS A 24 8.16 0.11 -6.48
C LYS A 24 9.57 0.38 -6.98
N ALA A 25 9.84 1.62 -7.38
CA ALA A 25 11.16 2.07 -7.81
C ALA A 25 12.14 2.30 -6.65
N GLY A 26 11.72 2.13 -5.40
CA GLY A 26 12.56 2.34 -4.21
C GLY A 26 12.90 3.81 -3.91
N LYS A 27 12.23 4.76 -4.58
CA LYS A 27 12.44 6.21 -4.36
C LYS A 27 11.77 6.70 -3.08
N THR A 28 10.70 6.04 -2.66
CA THR A 28 9.97 6.34 -1.44
C THR A 28 9.60 5.06 -0.70
N THR A 29 9.30 5.17 0.59
CA THR A 29 8.96 4.03 1.44
C THR A 29 7.48 4.01 1.80
N ILE A 30 6.88 2.83 1.85
CA ILE A 30 5.55 2.63 2.40
C ILE A 30 5.61 2.22 3.87
N ALA A 31 4.71 2.77 4.67
CA ALA A 31 4.59 2.41 6.07
C ALA A 31 3.94 1.02 6.20
N ALA A 32 4.73 0.04 6.67
CA ALA A 32 4.28 -1.32 6.98
C ALA A 32 4.38 -1.67 8.48
N GLY A 33 5.28 -1.03 9.23
CA GLY A 33 5.55 -1.39 10.64
C GLY A 33 4.41 -1.13 11.64
N ALA A 34 3.38 -0.38 11.25
CA ALA A 34 2.17 -0.17 12.07
C ALA A 34 1.07 -1.21 11.80
N LEU A 35 1.28 -2.12 10.85
CA LEU A 35 0.34 -3.17 10.49
C LEU A 35 0.89 -4.53 10.87
N LEU A 36 0.01 -5.40 11.35
CA LEU A 36 0.34 -6.80 11.63
C LEU A 36 0.31 -7.61 10.32
N PRO A 37 1.11 -8.68 10.20
CA PRO A 37 1.15 -9.52 9.00
C PRO A 37 -0.23 -10.01 8.52
N HIS A 38 -1.10 -10.42 9.45
CA HIS A 38 -2.45 -10.88 9.11
C HIS A 38 -3.37 -9.74 8.61
N GLU A 39 -3.13 -8.50 9.02
CA GLU A 39 -3.86 -7.33 8.51
C GLU A 39 -3.45 -7.01 7.08
N ILE A 40 -2.17 -7.20 6.73
CA ILE A 40 -1.67 -7.04 5.37
C ILE A 40 -2.25 -8.12 4.46
N ILE A 41 -2.29 -9.37 4.93
CA ILE A 41 -2.88 -10.49 4.20
C ILE A 41 -4.38 -10.26 3.96
N TRP A 42 -5.12 -9.76 4.97
CA TRP A 42 -6.54 -9.41 4.80
C TRP A 42 -6.73 -8.36 3.69
N SER A 43 -5.83 -7.38 3.60
CA SER A 43 -5.88 -6.33 2.58
C SER A 43 -5.58 -6.81 1.15
N LEU A 44 -5.25 -8.08 0.92
CA LEU A 44 -5.10 -8.63 -0.43
C LEU A 44 -6.42 -8.65 -1.22
N GLU A 45 -7.55 -8.79 -0.52
CA GLU A 45 -8.88 -8.79 -1.14
C GLU A 45 -9.43 -7.39 -1.42
N ASP A 46 -8.67 -6.34 -1.10
CA ASP A 46 -9.11 -4.97 -1.33
C ASP A 46 -9.19 -4.65 -2.85
N GLY A 47 -10.03 -3.68 -3.21
CA GLY A 47 -10.32 -3.29 -4.60
C GLY A 47 -9.16 -2.70 -5.41
N ASP A 48 -7.93 -2.66 -4.87
CA ASP A 48 -6.69 -2.32 -5.56
C ASP A 48 -5.94 -3.56 -6.08
N GLY A 49 -6.54 -4.76 -6.00
CA GLY A 49 -5.93 -6.00 -6.48
C GLY A 49 -4.72 -6.43 -5.65
N GLY A 50 -4.67 -6.03 -4.38
CA GLY A 50 -3.61 -6.39 -3.44
C GLY A 50 -2.29 -5.62 -3.62
N GLU A 51 -2.20 -4.64 -4.53
CA GLU A 51 -0.95 -3.92 -4.82
C GLU A 51 -0.33 -3.27 -3.59
N VAL A 52 -1.14 -2.62 -2.75
CA VAL A 52 -0.66 -1.98 -1.51
C VAL A 52 -0.19 -3.03 -0.50
N ALA A 53 -0.91 -4.14 -0.38
CA ALA A 53 -0.56 -5.21 0.54
C ALA A 53 0.79 -5.85 0.16
N GLU A 54 1.03 -6.10 -1.12
CA GLU A 54 2.30 -6.61 -1.64
C GLU A 54 3.48 -5.68 -1.33
N LEU A 55 3.31 -4.37 -1.54
CA LEU A 55 4.36 -3.39 -1.23
C LEU A 55 4.63 -3.27 0.27
N GLN A 56 3.59 -3.40 1.10
CA GLN A 56 3.75 -3.41 2.54
C GLN A 56 4.41 -4.70 3.03
N TRP A 57 4.05 -5.85 2.45
CA TRP A 57 4.67 -7.14 2.76
C TRP A 57 6.15 -7.15 2.42
N LYS A 58 6.50 -6.71 1.20
CA LYS A 58 7.89 -6.59 0.76
C LYS A 58 8.73 -5.77 1.75
N ARG A 59 8.17 -4.69 2.29
CA ARG A 59 8.88 -3.84 3.27
C ARG A 59 9.13 -4.51 4.63
N ILE A 60 8.31 -5.49 5.02
CA ILE A 60 8.51 -6.25 6.26
C ILE A 60 9.60 -7.32 6.08
N VAL A 61 9.70 -7.88 4.87
CA VAL A 61 10.66 -8.94 4.54
C VAL A 61 12.04 -8.37 4.18
N ASP A 62 12.10 -7.23 3.49
CA ASP A 62 13.33 -6.47 3.17
C ASP A 62 13.87 -5.71 4.39
#